data_AF-V6KPQ0-F1
#
_entry.id   AF-V6KPQ0-F1
#
_cell.length_a   1.000
_cell.length_b   1.000
_cell.length_c   1.000
_cell.angle_alpha   90.00
_cell.angle_beta   90.00
_cell.angle_gamma   90.00
#
_symmetry.space_group_name_H-M   'P 1'
#
loop_
_entity.id
_entity.type
_entity.pdbx_description
1 polymer ?
#
loop_
_entity_poly.entity_id
_entity_poly.type
_entity_poly.pdbx_seq_one_letter_code
_entity_poly.pdbx_strand_id
1 'polypeptide(L)'
;TRVAGQVHEAARRSLGPGQGELDRASFEAVFPWGPAPARLGGGTGWASAVLTEGLLVPAGSGYRFAHGELADWIQGIHLDLDEALRALVHRPDTAPETGPVPVPHHRVGPVVQALLLLARQHGTHQLADRLRDLSDAVDRYPGSWWAARLLARTLLQVPDATPYTDVLRLLADRIVAWRRVERPVPGEFGPGFWTELPVSDTERFDLLRRLVLADQAPPEAGGRAGERYLDGVARLLAAAPAVVQPRLTRWFDDERPLPATPHATVATAAQALLYTHRHGALDDLTEILVASAHRRADELLATLAEDEPSAVCRAVDRWAHDERPARRVAALTYSLSAAPHVRSEADRELLRYAALALLARPADCTLHGGALALLVRDPHTRDRHLAAALHHFADGDPQFPASALAPALTTHPDPVLDAFRARLSGPDSGEALRTLTDVTTPALAGRVAALLQNAVRLRPATAGPIAAHIDRRLAQGPTTRPALLPLVTGLLDDAPEQLRAALATVLAAVGTPACRPLRRELLELLLAGEQALSVLDAVLHAAAEHGDGREEELRGLVHRTGLLLVRTPEGATRFDRGLVDLGRQVPGFAALMARWLAATPDDWSAVVGPSTRRMLENLAGVRVPA
;
A
#
# COMPACT_ATOMS: atom_id res chain seq x y z
N THR A 1 -46.05 -38.21 -26.14
CA THR A 1 -45.04 -38.02 -27.20
C THR A 1 -45.53 -37.22 -28.39
N ARG A 2 -46.79 -37.34 -28.87
CA ARG A 2 -47.27 -36.62 -30.08
C ARG A 2 -47.32 -35.08 -29.96
N VAL A 3 -47.86 -34.55 -28.86
CA VAL A 3 -47.89 -33.09 -28.61
C VAL A 3 -46.48 -32.52 -28.44
N ALA A 4 -45.57 -33.24 -27.78
CA ALA A 4 -44.17 -32.84 -27.68
C ALA A 4 -43.53 -32.66 -29.08
N GLY A 5 -43.76 -33.59 -30.01
CA GLY A 5 -43.30 -33.45 -31.40
C GLY A 5 -43.85 -32.21 -32.11
N GLN A 6 -45.12 -31.86 -31.88
CA GLN A 6 -45.73 -30.63 -32.39
C GLN A 6 -45.08 -29.38 -31.79
N VAL A 7 -44.74 -29.39 -30.50
CA VAL A 7 -44.02 -28.28 -29.85
C VAL A 7 -42.62 -28.10 -30.44
N HIS A 8 -41.90 -29.19 -30.70
CA HIS A 8 -40.60 -29.14 -31.40
C HIS A 8 -40.73 -28.57 -32.83
N GLU A 9 -41.79 -28.93 -33.55
CA GLU A 9 -42.06 -28.39 -34.89
C GLU A 9 -42.44 -26.91 -34.85
N ALA A 10 -43.26 -26.49 -33.86
CA ALA A 10 -43.57 -25.08 -33.64
C ALA A 10 -42.29 -24.27 -33.36
N ALA A 11 -41.40 -24.77 -32.50
CA ALA A 11 -40.13 -24.14 -32.21
C ALA A 11 -39.23 -24.01 -33.45
N ARG A 12 -39.16 -25.04 -34.29
CA ARG A 12 -38.43 -25.01 -35.57
C ARG A 12 -38.97 -23.93 -36.51
N ARG A 13 -40.30 -23.79 -36.61
CA ARG A 13 -40.94 -22.76 -37.46
C ARG A 13 -40.77 -21.34 -36.91
N SER A 14 -40.73 -21.19 -35.58
CA SER A 14 -40.40 -19.92 -34.92
C SER A 14 -38.97 -19.45 -35.19
N LEU A 15 -38.06 -20.33 -35.65
CA LEU A 15 -36.73 -19.95 -36.13
C LEU A 15 -36.74 -19.34 -37.55
N GLY A 16 -37.89 -19.20 -38.22
CA GLY A 16 -38.01 -18.48 -39.50
C GLY A 16 -37.97 -16.94 -39.37
N PRO A 17 -38.14 -16.19 -40.47
CA PRO A 17 -38.01 -14.72 -40.52
C PRO A 17 -39.02 -13.91 -39.67
N GLY A 18 -39.98 -14.56 -39.00
CA GLY A 18 -41.06 -13.94 -38.22
C GLY A 18 -40.70 -13.42 -36.82
N GLN A 19 -39.47 -12.97 -36.57
CA GLN A 19 -39.05 -12.39 -35.28
C GLN A 19 -39.29 -13.29 -34.03
N GLY A 20 -39.30 -14.62 -34.19
CA GLY A 20 -39.60 -15.56 -33.10
C GLY A 20 -41.10 -15.84 -32.90
N GLU A 21 -41.97 -15.21 -33.70
CA GLU A 21 -43.40 -15.47 -33.76
C GLU A 21 -43.72 -16.56 -34.79
N LEU A 22 -44.76 -17.32 -34.48
CA LEU A 22 -45.40 -18.27 -35.39
C LEU A 22 -46.62 -17.57 -35.99
N ASP A 23 -46.64 -17.38 -37.30
CA ASP A 23 -47.83 -16.82 -37.95
C ASP A 23 -49.05 -17.72 -37.73
N ARG A 24 -50.25 -17.15 -37.89
CA ARG A 24 -51.50 -17.86 -37.60
C ARG A 24 -51.66 -19.14 -38.42
N ALA A 25 -51.25 -19.13 -39.69
CA ALA A 25 -51.35 -20.29 -40.56
C ALA A 25 -50.42 -21.44 -40.10
N SER A 26 -49.21 -21.08 -39.68
CA SER A 26 -48.20 -21.99 -39.15
C SER A 26 -48.60 -22.54 -37.79
N PHE A 27 -49.23 -21.73 -36.93
CA PHE A 27 -49.81 -22.17 -35.67
C PHE A 27 -50.92 -23.19 -35.89
N GLU A 28 -51.92 -22.87 -36.72
CA GLU A 28 -53.06 -23.76 -37.00
C GLU A 28 -52.62 -25.05 -37.72
N ALA A 29 -51.54 -24.99 -38.50
CA ALA A 29 -50.94 -26.16 -39.15
C ALA A 29 -50.27 -27.14 -38.17
N VAL A 30 -49.73 -26.63 -37.05
CA VAL A 30 -49.07 -27.44 -36.01
C VAL A 30 -50.04 -27.83 -34.89
N PHE A 31 -50.94 -26.91 -34.51
CA PHE A 31 -51.98 -27.06 -33.51
C PHE A 31 -53.35 -26.71 -34.11
N PRO A 32 -54.10 -27.70 -34.64
CA PRO A 32 -55.42 -27.44 -35.20
C PRO A 32 -56.44 -27.12 -34.09
N TRP A 33 -57.45 -26.28 -34.41
CA TRP A 33 -58.59 -25.98 -33.52
C TRP A 33 -59.61 -27.12 -33.44
N GLY A 34 -59.77 -27.88 -34.53
CA GLY A 34 -60.72 -28.98 -34.67
C GLY A 34 -60.02 -30.35 -34.76
N PRO A 35 -60.59 -31.35 -35.46
CA PRO A 35 -59.96 -32.67 -35.55
C PRO A 35 -58.57 -32.60 -36.20
N ALA A 36 -57.58 -33.20 -35.53
CA ALA A 36 -56.20 -33.21 -35.99
C ALA A 36 -56.05 -34.09 -37.24
N PRO A 37 -55.37 -33.62 -38.31
CA PRO A 37 -55.09 -34.43 -39.50
C PRO A 37 -54.35 -35.73 -39.16
N ALA A 38 -54.49 -36.77 -39.99
CA ALA A 38 -53.86 -38.08 -39.77
C ALA A 38 -52.33 -37.98 -39.58
N ARG A 39 -51.66 -37.04 -40.27
CA ARG A 39 -50.21 -36.76 -40.14
C ARG A 39 -49.80 -36.28 -38.73
N LEU A 40 -50.72 -35.75 -37.95
CA LEU A 40 -50.52 -35.34 -36.55
C LEU A 40 -51.03 -36.40 -35.55
N GLY A 41 -51.39 -37.60 -36.05
CA GLY A 41 -51.81 -38.75 -35.25
C GLY A 41 -53.32 -38.98 -35.15
N GLY A 42 -54.16 -38.11 -35.74
CA GLY A 42 -55.63 -38.19 -35.63
C GLY A 42 -56.17 -37.86 -34.22
N GLY A 43 -57.42 -37.40 -34.11
CA GLY A 43 -58.08 -37.08 -32.83
C GLY A 43 -58.46 -35.61 -32.68
N THR A 44 -58.56 -35.09 -31.45
CA THR A 44 -58.84 -33.67 -31.17
C THR A 44 -57.60 -32.80 -31.37
N GLY A 45 -57.79 -31.60 -31.93
CA GLY A 45 -56.75 -30.60 -32.05
C GLY A 45 -56.39 -29.97 -30.70
N TRP A 46 -55.18 -29.42 -30.63
CA TRP A 46 -54.57 -28.98 -29.37
C TRP A 46 -54.49 -27.45 -29.23
N ALA A 47 -55.00 -26.66 -30.21
CA ALA A 47 -54.90 -25.20 -30.17
C ALA A 47 -55.46 -24.60 -28.87
N SER A 48 -56.68 -24.98 -28.49
CA SER A 48 -57.31 -24.48 -27.26
C SER A 48 -56.51 -24.86 -26.02
N ALA A 49 -56.05 -26.11 -25.92
CA ALA A 49 -55.27 -26.57 -24.78
C ALA A 49 -53.91 -25.85 -24.67
N VAL A 50 -53.19 -25.68 -25.78
CA VAL A 50 -51.88 -25.01 -25.81
C VAL A 50 -51.96 -23.53 -25.41
N LEU A 51 -53.09 -22.86 -25.72
CA LEU A 51 -53.34 -21.48 -25.31
C LEU A 51 -53.85 -21.38 -23.86
N THR A 52 -54.74 -22.30 -23.44
CA THR A 52 -55.27 -22.33 -22.07
C THR A 52 -54.19 -22.67 -21.05
N GLU A 53 -53.32 -23.63 -21.36
CA GLU A 53 -52.18 -24.01 -20.50
C GLU A 53 -51.01 -23.01 -20.59
N GLY A 54 -51.14 -21.94 -21.39
CA GLY A 54 -50.14 -20.89 -21.48
C GLY A 54 -48.80 -21.34 -22.06
N LEU A 55 -48.79 -22.37 -22.92
CA LEU A 55 -47.57 -22.78 -23.63
C LEU A 55 -47.23 -21.80 -24.75
N LEU A 56 -48.23 -21.42 -25.54
CA LEU A 56 -48.17 -20.30 -26.49
C LEU A 56 -49.19 -19.23 -26.11
N VAL A 57 -48.86 -17.97 -26.40
CA VAL A 57 -49.71 -16.81 -26.20
C VAL A 57 -49.81 -16.00 -27.51
N PRO A 58 -50.93 -15.31 -27.75
CA PRO A 58 -51.03 -14.37 -28.85
C PRO A 58 -49.94 -13.28 -28.78
N ALA A 59 -49.31 -12.99 -29.91
CA ALA A 59 -48.35 -11.90 -30.06
C ALA A 59 -48.48 -11.31 -31.46
N GLY A 60 -48.84 -10.02 -31.54
CA GLY A 60 -49.13 -9.35 -32.81
C GLY A 60 -50.21 -10.08 -33.61
N SER A 61 -49.88 -10.47 -34.84
CA SER A 61 -50.76 -11.22 -35.77
C SER A 61 -50.60 -12.74 -35.67
N GLY A 62 -49.76 -13.24 -34.76
CA GLY A 62 -49.42 -14.64 -34.60
C GLY A 62 -49.38 -15.08 -33.13
N TYR A 63 -48.54 -16.07 -32.86
CA TYR A 63 -48.38 -16.70 -31.55
C TYR A 63 -46.90 -16.82 -31.19
N ARG A 64 -46.56 -16.67 -29.92
CA ARG A 64 -45.21 -16.93 -29.40
C ARG A 64 -45.26 -17.81 -28.17
N PHE A 65 -44.17 -18.49 -27.86
CA PHE A 65 -44.05 -19.19 -26.58
C PHE A 65 -44.21 -18.20 -25.42
N ALA A 66 -44.99 -18.57 -24.42
CA ALA A 66 -45.23 -17.69 -23.28
C ALA A 66 -43.98 -17.56 -22.39
N HIS A 67 -43.22 -18.65 -22.27
CA HIS A 67 -42.02 -18.75 -21.43
C HIS A 67 -40.77 -18.67 -22.30
N GLY A 68 -40.05 -17.55 -22.21
CA GLY A 68 -38.86 -17.29 -23.04
C GLY A 68 -37.77 -18.34 -22.88
N GLU A 69 -37.44 -18.75 -21.65
CA GLU A 69 -36.39 -19.76 -21.39
C GLU A 69 -36.72 -21.13 -22.00
N LEU A 70 -37.99 -21.55 -21.94
CA LEU A 70 -38.46 -22.78 -22.57
C LEU A 70 -38.38 -22.67 -24.09
N ALA A 71 -38.77 -21.53 -24.65
CA ALA A 71 -38.68 -21.25 -26.08
C ALA A 71 -37.23 -21.32 -26.56
N ASP A 72 -36.32 -20.63 -25.86
CA ASP A 72 -34.89 -20.59 -26.14
C ASP A 72 -34.29 -22.00 -26.13
N TRP A 73 -34.64 -22.81 -25.13
CA TRP A 73 -34.14 -24.17 -24.99
C TRP A 73 -34.59 -25.08 -26.13
N ILE A 74 -35.90 -25.11 -26.45
CA ILE A 74 -36.41 -25.97 -27.54
C ILE A 74 -35.97 -25.48 -28.91
N GLN A 75 -35.90 -24.16 -29.12
CA GLN A 75 -35.41 -23.57 -30.37
C GLN A 75 -33.92 -23.83 -30.56
N GLY A 76 -33.11 -23.72 -29.50
CA GLY A 76 -31.66 -23.99 -29.55
C GLY A 76 -31.34 -25.43 -29.96
N ILE A 77 -32.21 -26.40 -29.65
CA ILE A 77 -32.06 -27.80 -30.11
C ILE A 77 -32.16 -27.93 -31.64
N HIS A 78 -32.98 -27.11 -32.29
CA HIS A 78 -33.21 -27.17 -33.74
C HIS A 78 -32.40 -26.15 -34.53
N LEU A 79 -31.63 -25.29 -33.85
CA LEU A 79 -30.84 -24.26 -34.48
C LEU A 79 -29.61 -24.90 -35.16
N ASP A 80 -29.41 -24.63 -36.44
CA ASP A 80 -28.12 -24.87 -37.08
C ASP A 80 -27.11 -23.83 -36.59
N LEU A 81 -26.34 -24.21 -35.56
CA LEU A 81 -25.38 -23.32 -34.91
C LEU A 81 -24.26 -22.89 -35.85
N ASP A 82 -23.81 -23.77 -36.75
CA ASP A 82 -22.71 -23.48 -37.66
C ASP A 82 -23.14 -22.50 -38.74
N GLU A 83 -24.34 -22.68 -39.31
CA GLU A 83 -24.92 -21.72 -40.25
C GLU A 83 -25.21 -20.38 -39.55
N ALA A 84 -25.79 -20.42 -38.35
CA ALA A 84 -26.08 -19.22 -37.57
C ALA A 84 -24.79 -18.44 -37.26
N LEU A 85 -23.75 -19.07 -36.72
CA LEU A 85 -22.48 -18.40 -36.45
C LEU A 85 -21.77 -17.98 -37.73
N ARG A 86 -21.80 -18.75 -38.82
CA ARG A 86 -21.19 -18.36 -40.11
C ARG A 86 -21.86 -17.11 -40.70
N ALA A 87 -23.18 -17.03 -40.65
CA ALA A 87 -23.92 -15.86 -41.10
C ALA A 87 -23.61 -14.59 -40.27
N LEU A 88 -23.18 -14.78 -39.01
CA LEU A 88 -22.89 -13.70 -38.07
C LEU A 88 -21.40 -13.32 -37.99
N VAL A 89 -20.49 -14.28 -38.14
CA VAL A 89 -19.03 -14.15 -37.89
C VAL A 89 -18.22 -14.06 -39.19
N HIS A 90 -18.68 -14.67 -40.31
CA HIS A 90 -17.83 -14.93 -41.48
C HIS A 90 -18.39 -14.40 -42.82
N ARG A 91 -19.16 -13.31 -42.84
CA ARG A 91 -19.57 -12.71 -44.13
C ARG A 91 -18.32 -12.20 -44.88
N PRO A 92 -18.11 -12.56 -46.16
CA PRO A 92 -16.95 -12.08 -46.92
C PRO A 92 -17.02 -10.56 -47.11
N ASP A 93 -15.86 -9.93 -46.99
CA ASP A 93 -15.57 -8.50 -46.99
C ASP A 93 -15.75 -7.84 -48.38
N THR A 94 -16.80 -8.21 -49.11
CA THR A 94 -17.02 -7.79 -50.51
C THR A 94 -17.95 -6.58 -50.67
N ALA A 95 -18.27 -5.86 -49.59
CA ALA A 95 -19.01 -4.60 -49.66
C ALA A 95 -18.57 -3.66 -48.51
N PRO A 96 -17.76 -2.61 -48.77
CA PRO A 96 -17.13 -1.81 -47.71
C PRO A 96 -18.07 -0.88 -46.90
N GLU A 97 -19.38 -0.91 -47.12
CA GLU A 97 -20.27 0.17 -46.64
C GLU A 97 -21.36 -0.26 -45.63
N THR A 98 -21.47 -1.54 -45.28
CA THR A 98 -22.46 -1.99 -44.28
C THR A 98 -21.87 -3.02 -43.32
N GLY A 99 -21.76 -2.67 -42.04
CA GLY A 99 -21.28 -3.57 -40.98
C GLY A 99 -22.13 -4.85 -40.83
N PRO A 100 -21.70 -5.82 -40.01
CA PRO A 100 -22.42 -7.07 -39.82
C PRO A 100 -23.88 -6.83 -39.39
N VAL A 101 -24.83 -7.51 -40.05
CA VAL A 101 -26.25 -7.46 -39.67
C VAL A 101 -26.38 -8.00 -38.24
N PRO A 102 -26.89 -7.20 -37.28
CA PRO A 102 -26.96 -7.64 -35.88
C PRO A 102 -27.81 -8.89 -35.74
N VAL A 103 -27.41 -9.80 -34.85
CA VAL A 103 -28.30 -10.85 -34.34
C VAL A 103 -29.57 -10.17 -33.84
N PRO A 104 -30.77 -10.51 -34.35
CA PRO A 104 -31.99 -9.99 -33.76
C PRO A 104 -32.03 -10.32 -32.27
N HIS A 105 -32.40 -9.38 -31.40
CA HIS A 105 -32.35 -9.59 -29.94
C HIS A 105 -33.06 -10.88 -29.47
N HIS A 106 -34.14 -11.27 -30.15
CA HIS A 106 -34.89 -12.49 -29.87
C HIS A 106 -34.13 -13.80 -30.18
N ARG A 107 -33.00 -13.76 -30.92
CA ARG A 107 -32.18 -14.93 -31.27
C ARG A 107 -31.03 -15.20 -30.32
N VAL A 108 -30.74 -14.29 -29.39
CA VAL A 108 -29.64 -14.46 -28.42
C VAL A 108 -29.87 -15.70 -27.56
N GLY A 109 -31.09 -15.87 -27.06
CA GLY A 109 -31.47 -16.99 -26.19
C GLY A 109 -31.28 -18.36 -26.84
N PRO A 110 -31.88 -18.63 -28.02
CA PRO A 110 -31.72 -19.90 -28.71
C PRO A 110 -30.26 -20.21 -29.08
N VAL A 111 -29.47 -19.21 -29.48
CA VAL A 111 -28.05 -19.40 -29.80
C VAL A 111 -27.24 -19.77 -28.55
N VAL A 112 -27.49 -19.12 -27.40
CA VAL A 112 -26.86 -19.51 -26.12
C VAL A 112 -27.21 -20.95 -25.76
N GLN A 113 -28.49 -21.35 -25.90
CA GLN A 113 -28.90 -22.72 -25.60
C GLN A 113 -28.27 -23.74 -26.55
N ALA A 114 -28.10 -23.42 -27.83
CA ALA A 114 -27.37 -24.25 -28.78
C ALA A 114 -25.89 -24.40 -28.41
N LEU A 115 -25.23 -23.33 -27.95
CA LEU A 115 -23.83 -23.39 -27.46
C LEU A 115 -23.70 -24.24 -26.19
N LEU A 116 -24.64 -24.12 -25.24
CA LEU A 116 -24.66 -24.96 -24.04
C LEU A 116 -24.91 -26.43 -24.40
N LEU A 117 -25.77 -26.71 -25.38
CA LEU A 117 -26.01 -28.06 -25.90
C LEU A 117 -24.77 -28.64 -26.58
N LEU A 118 -24.02 -27.83 -27.33
CA LEU A 118 -22.76 -28.23 -27.97
C LEU A 118 -21.78 -28.80 -26.93
N ALA A 119 -21.57 -28.10 -25.82
CA ALA A 119 -20.70 -28.58 -24.73
C ALA A 119 -21.20 -29.90 -24.12
N ARG A 120 -22.52 -30.04 -23.95
CA ARG A 120 -23.12 -31.26 -23.37
C ARG A 120 -23.00 -32.47 -24.30
N GLN A 121 -23.13 -32.28 -25.61
CA GLN A 121 -23.15 -33.37 -26.58
C GLN A 121 -21.75 -33.74 -27.08
N HIS A 122 -20.87 -32.76 -27.23
CA HIS A 122 -19.60 -32.92 -27.92
C HIS A 122 -18.36 -32.51 -27.09
N GLY A 123 -18.57 -32.13 -25.83
CA GLY A 123 -17.50 -31.85 -24.87
C GLY A 123 -17.02 -30.39 -24.85
N THR A 124 -16.17 -30.09 -23.87
CA THR A 124 -15.72 -28.72 -23.56
C THR A 124 -14.83 -28.12 -24.66
N HIS A 125 -14.01 -28.93 -25.34
CA HIS A 125 -13.11 -28.44 -26.40
C HIS A 125 -13.86 -27.77 -27.56
N GLN A 126 -14.96 -28.37 -28.03
CA GLN A 126 -15.71 -27.81 -29.15
C GLN A 126 -16.37 -26.47 -28.77
N LEU A 127 -16.89 -26.35 -27.55
CA LEU A 127 -17.39 -25.06 -27.08
C LEU A 127 -16.23 -24.07 -26.91
N ALA A 128 -15.07 -24.47 -26.42
CA ALA A 128 -13.92 -23.58 -26.25
C ALA A 128 -13.47 -22.95 -27.59
N ASP A 129 -13.45 -23.72 -28.67
CA ASP A 129 -13.14 -23.21 -30.00
C ASP A 129 -14.18 -22.20 -30.48
N ARG A 130 -15.49 -22.47 -30.28
CA ARG A 130 -16.55 -21.51 -30.59
C ARG A 130 -16.49 -20.24 -29.74
N LEU A 131 -16.14 -20.35 -28.46
CA LEU A 131 -15.96 -19.18 -27.59
C LEU A 131 -14.73 -18.35 -28.01
N ARG A 132 -13.69 -18.99 -28.54
CA ARG A 132 -12.54 -18.30 -29.13
C ARG A 132 -12.94 -17.53 -30.39
N ASP A 133 -13.69 -18.16 -31.31
CA ASP A 133 -14.23 -17.50 -32.50
C ASP A 133 -15.07 -16.27 -32.13
N LEU A 134 -15.92 -16.38 -31.09
CA LEU A 134 -16.72 -15.27 -30.57
C LEU A 134 -15.87 -14.18 -29.93
N SER A 135 -14.84 -14.53 -29.16
CA SER A 135 -13.89 -13.57 -28.59
C SER A 135 -13.18 -12.79 -29.70
N ASP A 136 -12.78 -13.45 -30.79
CA ASP A 136 -12.15 -12.81 -31.96
C ASP A 136 -13.14 -11.91 -32.73
N ALA A 137 -14.43 -12.26 -32.74
CA ALA A 137 -15.46 -11.41 -33.30
C ALA A 137 -15.69 -10.14 -32.47
N VAL A 138 -15.64 -10.23 -31.13
CA VAL A 138 -15.70 -9.06 -30.24
C VAL A 138 -14.53 -8.10 -30.51
N ASP A 139 -13.33 -8.64 -30.69
CA ASP A 139 -12.16 -7.82 -30.95
C ASP A 139 -12.22 -7.12 -32.32
N ARG A 140 -12.59 -7.86 -33.38
CA ARG A 140 -12.71 -7.34 -34.76
C ARG A 140 -13.85 -6.34 -34.96
N TYR A 141 -14.97 -6.49 -34.24
CA TYR A 141 -16.15 -5.67 -34.42
C TYR A 141 -16.56 -4.96 -33.11
N PRO A 142 -15.89 -3.86 -32.71
CA PRO A 142 -16.12 -3.16 -31.44
C PRO A 142 -17.56 -2.72 -31.14
N GLY A 143 -18.37 -2.48 -32.18
CA GLY A 143 -19.79 -2.11 -32.06
C GLY A 143 -20.76 -3.31 -32.02
N SER A 144 -20.24 -4.53 -32.11
CA SER A 144 -21.01 -5.76 -32.16
C SER A 144 -21.43 -6.21 -30.75
N TRP A 145 -22.52 -5.63 -30.24
CA TRP A 145 -23.09 -5.99 -28.93
C TRP A 145 -23.44 -7.50 -28.84
N TRP A 146 -23.79 -8.14 -29.96
CA TRP A 146 -24.28 -9.52 -29.96
C TRP A 146 -23.18 -10.53 -29.63
N ALA A 147 -21.94 -10.32 -30.10
CA ALA A 147 -20.84 -11.24 -29.84
C ALA A 147 -20.46 -11.23 -28.35
N ALA A 148 -20.38 -10.03 -27.77
CA ALA A 148 -20.15 -9.85 -26.34
C ALA A 148 -21.26 -10.47 -25.50
N ARG A 149 -22.53 -10.26 -25.90
CA ARG A 149 -23.70 -10.82 -25.22
C ARG A 149 -23.74 -12.35 -25.26
N LEU A 150 -23.49 -12.96 -26.42
CA LEU A 150 -23.46 -14.43 -26.57
C LEU A 150 -22.35 -15.04 -25.73
N LEU A 151 -21.14 -14.46 -25.79
CA LEU A 151 -19.99 -14.92 -25.02
C LEU A 151 -20.26 -14.84 -23.51
N ALA A 152 -20.70 -13.67 -23.02
CA ALA A 152 -20.98 -13.46 -21.61
C ALA A 152 -22.10 -14.37 -21.07
N ARG A 153 -23.25 -14.45 -21.77
CA ARG A 153 -24.37 -15.28 -21.33
C ARG A 153 -24.05 -16.77 -21.35
N THR A 154 -23.27 -17.24 -22.32
CA THR A 154 -22.86 -18.65 -22.39
C THR A 154 -21.93 -18.98 -21.23
N LEU A 155 -20.91 -18.17 -20.98
CA LEU A 155 -19.94 -18.38 -19.89
C LEU A 155 -20.56 -18.29 -18.48
N LEU A 156 -21.63 -17.50 -18.30
CA LEU A 156 -22.36 -17.44 -17.03
C LEU A 156 -23.33 -18.62 -16.82
N GLN A 157 -23.73 -19.31 -17.89
CA GLN A 157 -24.72 -20.40 -17.82
C GLN A 157 -24.11 -21.80 -17.91
N VAL A 158 -22.82 -21.94 -18.23
CA VAL A 158 -22.13 -23.22 -18.09
C VAL A 158 -22.03 -23.62 -16.61
N PRO A 159 -22.14 -24.91 -16.27
CA PRO A 159 -22.06 -25.35 -14.86
C PRO A 159 -20.65 -25.17 -14.25
N ASP A 160 -19.62 -25.24 -15.08
CA ASP A 160 -18.23 -24.98 -14.71
C ASP A 160 -17.54 -24.29 -15.90
N ALA A 161 -17.00 -23.09 -15.64
CA ALA A 161 -16.28 -22.30 -16.63
C ALA A 161 -14.76 -22.53 -16.60
N THR A 162 -14.24 -23.32 -15.66
CA THR A 162 -12.80 -23.62 -15.50
C THR A 162 -12.16 -24.20 -16.77
N PRO A 163 -12.82 -25.06 -17.57
CA PRO A 163 -12.26 -25.54 -18.85
C PRO A 163 -12.05 -24.44 -19.90
N TYR A 164 -12.67 -23.26 -19.73
CA TYR A 164 -12.63 -22.13 -20.66
C TYR A 164 -11.72 -21.00 -20.19
N THR A 165 -10.91 -21.25 -19.14
CA THR A 165 -10.03 -20.24 -18.54
C THR A 165 -9.07 -19.59 -19.54
N ASP A 166 -8.58 -20.30 -20.55
CA ASP A 166 -7.69 -19.71 -21.56
C ASP A 166 -8.42 -18.67 -22.43
N VAL A 167 -9.71 -18.89 -22.73
CA VAL A 167 -10.55 -17.89 -23.42
C VAL A 167 -10.81 -16.70 -22.51
N LEU A 168 -11.05 -16.94 -21.22
CA LEU A 168 -11.22 -15.88 -20.21
C LEU A 168 -9.94 -15.04 -20.04
N ARG A 169 -8.75 -15.67 -20.01
CA ARG A 169 -7.45 -14.97 -19.95
C ARG A 169 -7.23 -14.12 -21.19
N LEU A 170 -7.49 -14.67 -22.38
CA LEU A 170 -7.42 -13.92 -23.63
C LEU A 170 -8.35 -12.70 -23.61
N LEU A 171 -9.58 -12.87 -23.14
CA LEU A 171 -10.55 -11.78 -23.03
C LEU A 171 -10.09 -10.72 -22.01
N ALA A 172 -9.55 -11.13 -20.86
CA ALA A 172 -9.02 -10.20 -19.86
C ALA A 172 -7.84 -9.38 -20.42
N ASP A 173 -6.90 -10.04 -21.11
CA ASP A 173 -5.75 -9.39 -21.74
C ASP A 173 -6.21 -8.40 -22.85
N ARG A 174 -7.26 -8.75 -23.61
CA ARG A 174 -7.91 -7.85 -24.58
C ARG A 174 -8.55 -6.63 -23.94
N ILE A 175 -9.27 -6.80 -22.83
CA ILE A 175 -9.88 -5.69 -22.09
C ILE A 175 -8.82 -4.70 -21.62
N VAL A 176 -7.70 -5.19 -21.08
CA VAL A 176 -6.56 -4.36 -20.69
C VAL A 176 -5.99 -3.63 -21.92
N ALA A 177 -5.81 -4.32 -23.05
CA ALA A 177 -5.33 -3.71 -24.28
C ALA A 177 -6.28 -2.63 -24.81
N TRP A 178 -7.59 -2.87 -24.81
CA TRP A 178 -8.60 -1.89 -25.23
C TRP A 178 -8.56 -0.63 -24.36
N ARG A 179 -8.48 -0.78 -23.03
CA ARG A 179 -8.37 0.37 -22.12
C ARG A 179 -7.10 1.19 -22.33
N ARG A 180 -5.98 0.57 -22.70
CA ARG A 180 -4.71 1.26 -23.01
C ARG A 180 -4.80 2.13 -24.26
N VAL A 181 -5.62 1.75 -25.23
CA VAL A 181 -5.86 2.52 -26.46
C VAL A 181 -7.16 3.31 -26.41
N GLU A 182 -7.70 3.54 -25.20
CA GLU A 182 -8.94 4.30 -24.95
C GLU A 182 -10.18 3.77 -25.70
N ARG A 183 -10.15 2.49 -26.08
CA ARG A 183 -11.30 1.82 -26.71
C ARG A 183 -12.32 1.43 -25.63
N PRO A 184 -13.63 1.64 -25.87
CA PRO A 184 -14.66 1.25 -24.92
C PRO A 184 -14.71 -0.27 -24.74
N VAL A 185 -14.84 -0.71 -23.49
CA VAL A 185 -15.07 -2.11 -23.13
C VAL A 185 -16.58 -2.37 -23.19
N PRO A 186 -17.04 -3.47 -23.83
CA PRO A 186 -18.45 -3.86 -23.81
C PRO A 186 -18.99 -3.97 -22.38
N GLY A 187 -20.18 -3.44 -22.12
CA GLY A 187 -20.78 -3.41 -20.79
C GLY A 187 -21.01 -4.80 -20.18
N GLU A 188 -21.15 -5.82 -21.03
CA GLU A 188 -21.27 -7.23 -20.64
C GLU A 188 -20.05 -7.77 -19.88
N PHE A 189 -18.87 -7.16 -20.01
CA PHE A 189 -17.63 -7.62 -19.36
C PHE A 189 -17.19 -6.76 -18.17
N GLY A 190 -18.13 -6.05 -17.54
CA GLY A 190 -17.87 -5.29 -16.31
C GLY A 190 -17.52 -6.18 -15.09
N PRO A 191 -17.19 -5.59 -13.94
CA PRO A 191 -16.74 -6.36 -12.76
C PRO A 191 -17.71 -7.47 -12.32
N GLY A 192 -19.03 -7.20 -12.37
CA GLY A 192 -20.06 -8.18 -12.02
C GLY A 192 -19.95 -9.51 -12.77
N PHE A 193 -19.67 -9.46 -14.08
CA PHE A 193 -19.46 -10.66 -14.91
C PHE A 193 -18.33 -11.53 -14.34
N TRP A 194 -17.17 -10.93 -14.07
CA TRP A 194 -15.99 -11.66 -13.59
C TRP A 194 -16.17 -12.20 -12.17
N THR A 195 -16.93 -11.49 -11.33
CA THR A 195 -17.23 -11.95 -9.98
C THR A 195 -18.24 -13.11 -9.96
N GLU A 196 -19.16 -13.16 -10.91
CA GLU A 196 -20.23 -14.17 -11.00
C GLU A 196 -19.86 -15.41 -11.80
N LEU A 197 -18.70 -15.41 -12.49
CA LEU A 197 -18.24 -16.56 -13.27
C LEU A 197 -18.17 -17.85 -12.41
N PRO A 198 -18.71 -18.98 -12.91
CA PRO A 198 -18.67 -20.27 -12.24
C PRO A 198 -17.29 -20.93 -12.41
N VAL A 199 -16.26 -20.28 -11.86
CA VAL A 199 -14.88 -20.76 -11.79
C VAL A 199 -14.46 -20.94 -10.34
N SER A 200 -13.38 -21.71 -10.12
CA SER A 200 -12.75 -21.75 -8.79
C SER A 200 -12.26 -20.38 -8.35
N ASP A 201 -12.18 -20.15 -7.03
CA ASP A 201 -11.66 -18.87 -6.50
C ASP A 201 -10.22 -18.60 -6.96
N THR A 202 -9.40 -19.65 -7.11
CA THR A 202 -8.03 -19.50 -7.63
C THR A 202 -8.04 -18.84 -9.00
N GLU A 203 -8.80 -19.39 -9.95
CA GLU A 203 -8.87 -18.83 -11.30
C GLU A 203 -9.56 -17.47 -11.32
N ARG A 204 -10.60 -17.25 -10.50
CA ARG A 204 -11.26 -15.94 -10.39
C ARG A 204 -10.27 -14.84 -10.00
N PHE A 205 -9.48 -15.07 -8.95
CA PHE A 205 -8.51 -14.07 -8.48
C PHE A 205 -7.32 -13.91 -9.44
N ASP A 206 -6.92 -14.96 -10.17
CA ASP A 206 -5.91 -14.83 -11.23
C ASP A 206 -6.41 -14.00 -12.42
N LEU A 207 -7.69 -14.12 -12.78
CA LEU A 207 -8.33 -13.28 -13.80
C LEU A 207 -8.47 -11.83 -13.32
N LEU A 208 -8.98 -11.62 -12.10
CA LEU A 208 -9.10 -10.29 -11.50
C LEU A 208 -7.73 -9.60 -11.39
N ARG A 209 -6.66 -10.31 -11.03
CA ARG A 209 -5.28 -9.79 -11.01
C ARG A 209 -4.83 -9.23 -12.36
N ARG A 210 -5.30 -9.80 -13.48
CA ARG A 210 -5.03 -9.26 -14.82
C ARG A 210 -5.88 -8.04 -15.11
N LEU A 211 -7.17 -8.10 -14.74
CA LEU A 211 -8.16 -7.07 -15.04
C LEU A 211 -7.99 -5.77 -14.24
N VAL A 212 -7.39 -5.80 -13.06
CA VAL A 212 -7.10 -4.55 -12.32
C VAL A 212 -6.18 -3.61 -13.10
N LEU A 213 -5.42 -4.11 -14.08
CA LEU A 213 -4.64 -3.28 -15.01
C LEU A 213 -5.50 -2.56 -16.06
N ALA A 214 -6.79 -2.85 -16.11
CA ALA A 214 -7.78 -2.14 -16.93
C ALA A 214 -8.52 -1.05 -16.12
N ASP A 215 -8.29 -0.95 -14.80
CA ASP A 215 -8.88 0.09 -13.97
C ASP A 215 -8.31 1.46 -14.34
N GLN A 216 -9.22 2.38 -14.67
CA GLN A 216 -8.89 3.76 -15.00
C GLN A 216 -9.07 4.67 -13.79
N ALA A 217 -8.39 5.82 -13.79
CA ALA A 217 -8.59 6.84 -12.78
C ALA A 217 -10.06 7.31 -12.79
N PRO A 218 -10.65 7.68 -11.64
CA PRO A 218 -11.94 8.32 -11.62
C PRO A 218 -11.92 9.56 -12.52
N PRO A 219 -12.98 9.84 -13.31
CA PRO A 219 -13.02 11.04 -14.14
C PRO A 219 -12.97 12.28 -13.24
N GLU A 220 -12.19 13.29 -13.65
CA GLU A 220 -12.20 14.59 -12.98
C GLU A 220 -13.59 15.23 -13.14
N ALA A 221 -14.22 15.54 -12.01
CA ALA A 221 -15.54 16.16 -11.87
C ALA A 221 -16.76 15.37 -12.42
N GLY A 222 -17.48 14.70 -11.50
CA GLY A 222 -18.93 14.45 -11.62
C GLY A 222 -19.40 13.41 -12.63
N GLY A 223 -18.52 12.84 -13.46
CA GLY A 223 -18.84 11.68 -14.29
C GLY A 223 -19.11 10.44 -13.42
N ARG A 224 -20.12 9.63 -13.78
CA ARG A 224 -20.26 8.29 -13.17
C ARG A 224 -19.06 7.44 -13.61
N ALA A 225 -18.07 7.30 -12.74
CA ALA A 225 -17.07 6.26 -12.88
C ALA A 225 -17.79 4.91 -12.99
N GLY A 226 -17.46 4.14 -14.03
CA GLY A 226 -17.82 2.72 -14.04
C GLY A 226 -17.15 2.02 -12.87
N GLU A 227 -17.80 0.98 -12.34
CA GLU A 227 -17.24 0.17 -11.26
C GLU A 227 -15.88 -0.40 -11.69
N ARG A 228 -14.88 -0.32 -10.80
CA ARG A 228 -13.53 -0.86 -11.05
C ARG A 228 -13.46 -2.34 -10.67
N TYR A 229 -12.55 -3.09 -11.29
CA TYR A 229 -12.31 -4.48 -10.93
C TYR A 229 -11.77 -4.60 -9.49
N LEU A 230 -10.96 -3.64 -9.03
CA LEU A 230 -10.55 -3.55 -7.63
C LEU A 230 -11.74 -3.40 -6.66
N ASP A 231 -12.80 -2.67 -7.04
CA ASP A 231 -13.99 -2.54 -6.20
C ASP A 231 -14.72 -3.89 -6.08
N GLY A 232 -14.75 -4.68 -7.15
CA GLY A 232 -15.25 -6.07 -7.13
C GLY A 232 -14.42 -6.99 -6.22
N VAL A 233 -13.08 -6.88 -6.26
CA VAL A 233 -12.18 -7.61 -5.35
C VAL A 233 -12.45 -7.23 -3.90
N ALA A 234 -12.63 -5.94 -3.61
CA ALA A 234 -12.95 -5.45 -2.27
C ALA A 234 -14.29 -6.02 -1.75
N ARG A 235 -15.33 -6.09 -2.61
CA ARG A 235 -16.61 -6.71 -2.25
C ARG A 235 -16.47 -8.20 -1.93
N LEU A 236 -15.70 -8.94 -2.74
CA LEU A 236 -15.43 -10.36 -2.47
C LEU A 236 -14.66 -10.56 -1.16
N LEU A 237 -13.64 -9.73 -0.91
CA LEU A 237 -12.86 -9.77 0.33
C LEU A 237 -13.72 -9.47 1.56
N ALA A 238 -14.63 -8.49 1.46
CA ALA A 238 -15.56 -8.17 2.53
C ALA A 238 -16.57 -9.30 2.82
N ALA A 239 -17.00 -10.02 1.78
CA ALA A 239 -17.96 -11.11 1.91
C ALA A 239 -17.35 -12.40 2.47
N ALA A 240 -16.11 -12.73 2.08
CA ALA A 240 -15.45 -13.98 2.45
C ALA A 240 -13.94 -13.79 2.73
N PRO A 241 -13.57 -13.10 3.82
CA PRO A 241 -12.18 -12.71 4.07
C PRO A 241 -11.22 -13.91 4.13
N ALA A 242 -11.57 -14.97 4.87
CA ALA A 242 -10.73 -16.17 5.01
C ALA A 242 -10.44 -16.89 3.67
N VAL A 243 -11.33 -16.75 2.69
CA VAL A 243 -11.16 -17.36 1.35
C VAL A 243 -10.30 -16.48 0.45
N VAL A 244 -10.46 -15.16 0.55
CA VAL A 244 -9.84 -14.19 -0.37
C VAL A 244 -8.43 -13.77 0.08
N GLN A 245 -8.17 -13.66 1.38
CA GLN A 245 -6.86 -13.27 1.91
C GLN A 245 -5.70 -14.13 1.36
N PRO A 246 -5.77 -15.49 1.33
CA PRO A 246 -4.72 -16.31 0.73
C PRO A 246 -4.55 -16.12 -0.78
N ARG A 247 -5.55 -15.59 -1.48
CA ARG A 247 -5.48 -15.32 -2.92
C ARG A 247 -4.75 -14.00 -3.19
N LEU A 248 -5.01 -12.98 -2.37
CA LEU A 248 -4.35 -11.68 -2.49
C LEU A 248 -2.87 -11.71 -2.11
N THR A 249 -2.43 -12.58 -1.20
CA THR A 249 -0.99 -12.71 -0.92
C THR A 249 -0.20 -13.22 -2.12
N ARG A 250 -0.83 -13.97 -3.04
CA ARG A 250 -0.20 -14.39 -4.31
C ARG A 250 -0.01 -13.23 -5.31
N TRP A 251 -0.56 -12.06 -5.03
CA TRP A 251 -0.38 -10.86 -5.86
C TRP A 251 0.86 -10.08 -5.46
N PHE A 252 1.53 -10.42 -4.35
CA PHE A 252 2.66 -9.64 -3.83
C PHE A 252 3.89 -9.59 -4.74
N ASP A 253 4.04 -10.56 -5.65
CA ASP A 253 5.10 -10.58 -6.67
C ASP A 253 4.77 -9.75 -7.93
N ASP A 254 3.56 -9.20 -8.02
CA ASP A 254 3.06 -8.53 -9.22
C ASP A 254 3.34 -7.02 -9.20
N GLU A 255 4.50 -6.64 -9.72
CA GLU A 255 4.96 -5.23 -9.75
C GLU A 255 4.47 -4.44 -10.97
N ARG A 256 3.45 -4.93 -11.70
CA ARG A 256 2.88 -4.17 -12.83
C ARG A 256 2.16 -2.92 -12.30
N PRO A 257 2.43 -1.72 -12.85
CA PRO A 257 1.84 -0.48 -12.38
C PRO A 257 0.36 -0.38 -12.73
N LEU A 258 -0.44 0.18 -11.82
CA LEU A 258 -1.86 0.43 -12.03
C LEU A 258 -2.07 1.72 -12.82
N PRO A 259 -2.79 1.72 -13.96
CA PRO A 259 -2.99 2.94 -14.75
C PRO A 259 -3.70 4.06 -14.00
N ALA A 260 -4.65 3.71 -13.11
CA ALA A 260 -5.36 4.67 -12.28
C ALA A 260 -4.46 5.41 -11.26
N THR A 261 -3.36 4.78 -10.86
CA THR A 261 -2.41 5.30 -9.85
C THR A 261 -0.99 4.82 -10.20
N PRO A 262 -0.26 5.55 -11.06
CA PRO A 262 1.01 5.07 -11.63
C PRO A 262 2.12 4.76 -10.61
N HIS A 263 2.01 5.26 -9.38
CA HIS A 263 2.93 4.96 -8.28
C HIS A 263 2.58 3.68 -7.52
N ALA A 264 1.40 3.09 -7.78
CA ALA A 264 0.94 1.85 -7.18
C ALA A 264 1.08 0.69 -8.18
N THR A 265 1.44 -0.48 -7.67
CA THR A 265 1.46 -1.75 -8.38
C THR A 265 0.31 -2.65 -7.93
N VAL A 266 0.04 -3.71 -8.70
CA VAL A 266 -0.92 -4.77 -8.31
C VAL A 266 -0.59 -5.30 -6.91
N ALA A 267 0.68 -5.52 -6.61
CA ALA A 267 1.15 -5.94 -5.29
C ALA A 267 0.80 -4.92 -4.18
N THR A 268 1.06 -3.63 -4.39
CA THR A 268 0.70 -2.60 -3.39
C THR A 268 -0.81 -2.46 -3.21
N ALA A 269 -1.61 -2.67 -4.26
CA ALA A 269 -3.06 -2.63 -4.16
C ALA A 269 -3.61 -3.84 -3.38
N ALA A 270 -3.03 -5.03 -3.56
CA ALA A 270 -3.35 -6.19 -2.74
C ALA A 270 -3.04 -5.93 -1.25
N GLN A 271 -1.86 -5.38 -0.95
CA GLN A 271 -1.47 -5.02 0.42
C GLN A 271 -2.42 -3.96 1.01
N ALA A 272 -2.80 -2.94 0.24
CA ALA A 272 -3.74 -1.91 0.67
C ALA A 272 -5.15 -2.48 0.92
N LEU A 273 -5.64 -3.40 0.08
CA LEU A 273 -6.92 -4.08 0.27
C LEU A 273 -6.93 -4.94 1.53
N LEU A 274 -5.87 -5.73 1.75
CA LEU A 274 -5.72 -6.54 2.97
C LEU A 274 -5.68 -5.67 4.22
N TYR A 275 -4.96 -4.55 4.19
CA TYR A 275 -4.92 -3.60 5.31
C TYR A 275 -6.28 -2.92 5.55
N THR A 276 -6.96 -2.48 4.48
CA THR A 276 -8.25 -1.77 4.57
C THR A 276 -9.35 -2.68 5.12
N HIS A 277 -9.37 -3.95 4.70
CA HIS A 277 -10.38 -4.95 5.11
C HIS A 277 -9.89 -5.87 6.24
N ARG A 278 -8.80 -5.50 6.95
CA ARG A 278 -8.13 -6.36 7.94
C ARG A 278 -9.07 -6.93 9.02
N HIS A 279 -10.05 -6.14 9.46
CA HIS A 279 -10.98 -6.48 10.54
C HIS A 279 -11.90 -7.67 10.24
N GLY A 280 -12.03 -8.10 8.97
CA GLY A 280 -12.92 -9.20 8.60
C GLY A 280 -12.45 -10.57 9.11
N ALA A 281 -11.15 -10.80 9.20
CA ALA A 281 -10.55 -12.03 9.75
C ALA A 281 -9.06 -11.78 10.09
N LEU A 282 -8.79 -11.06 11.19
CA LEU A 282 -7.43 -10.68 11.58
C LEU A 282 -6.56 -11.89 11.93
N ASP A 283 -7.09 -12.86 12.67
CA ASP A 283 -6.31 -14.02 13.11
C ASP A 283 -5.88 -14.88 11.91
N ASP A 284 -6.79 -15.14 10.95
CA ASP A 284 -6.46 -15.83 9.69
C ASP A 284 -5.47 -15.02 8.85
N LEU A 285 -5.64 -13.69 8.78
CA LEU A 285 -4.72 -12.82 8.05
C LEU A 285 -3.30 -12.95 8.60
N THR A 286 -3.11 -12.91 9.91
CA THR A 286 -1.77 -13.06 10.51
C THR A 286 -1.14 -14.40 10.15
N GLU A 287 -1.92 -15.48 10.15
CA GLU A 287 -1.45 -16.83 9.77
C GLU A 287 -1.00 -16.92 8.32
N ILE A 288 -1.78 -16.32 7.42
CA ILE A 288 -1.49 -16.33 5.98
C ILE A 288 -0.26 -15.47 5.69
N LEU A 289 -0.12 -14.30 6.32
CA LEU A 289 0.99 -13.40 6.09
C LEU A 289 2.31 -14.02 6.52
N VAL A 290 2.39 -14.58 7.73
CA VAL A 290 3.62 -15.22 8.21
C VAL A 290 3.95 -16.49 7.42
N ALA A 291 2.95 -17.21 6.90
CA ALA A 291 3.15 -18.37 6.04
C ALA A 291 3.69 -18.02 4.65
N SER A 292 3.41 -16.80 4.16
CA SER A 292 3.81 -16.39 2.82
C SER A 292 5.31 -16.11 2.67
N ALA A 293 6.01 -15.81 3.79
CA ALA A 293 7.45 -15.49 3.82
C ALA A 293 7.86 -14.44 2.77
N HIS A 294 6.99 -13.46 2.52
CA HIS A 294 7.18 -12.42 1.51
C HIS A 294 7.42 -11.05 2.20
N ARG A 295 8.35 -10.24 1.67
CA ARG A 295 8.70 -8.92 2.25
C ARG A 295 7.49 -8.02 2.51
N ARG A 296 6.54 -7.95 1.57
CA ARG A 296 5.29 -7.17 1.72
C ARG A 296 4.38 -7.70 2.83
N ALA A 297 4.42 -9.00 3.09
CA ALA A 297 3.71 -9.60 4.21
C ALA A 297 4.37 -9.18 5.54
N ASP A 298 5.70 -9.14 5.58
CA ASP A 298 6.44 -8.66 6.75
C ASP A 298 6.16 -7.18 7.03
N GLU A 299 6.13 -6.35 5.99
CA GLU A 299 5.75 -4.94 6.09
C GLU A 299 4.32 -4.78 6.65
N LEU A 300 3.37 -5.57 6.14
CA LEU A 300 1.99 -5.54 6.64
C LEU A 300 1.87 -6.06 8.08
N LEU A 301 2.57 -7.13 8.45
CA LEU A 301 2.60 -7.63 9.83
C LEU A 301 3.22 -6.61 10.80
N ALA A 302 4.25 -5.89 10.37
CA ALA A 302 4.85 -4.81 11.15
C ALA A 302 3.85 -3.67 11.38
N THR A 303 3.09 -3.27 10.35
CA THR A 303 2.01 -2.28 10.49
C THR A 303 0.89 -2.78 11.41
N LEU A 304 0.49 -4.05 11.29
CA LEU A 304 -0.52 -4.65 12.19
C LEU A 304 -0.04 -4.73 13.65
N ALA A 305 1.26 -4.88 13.90
CA ALA A 305 1.80 -4.87 15.25
C ALA A 305 1.65 -3.50 15.94
N GLU A 306 1.62 -2.42 15.17
CA GLU A 306 1.38 -1.05 15.65
C GLU A 306 -0.12 -0.76 15.79
N ASP A 307 -0.91 -1.04 14.75
CA ASP A 307 -2.32 -0.64 14.69
C ASP A 307 -3.27 -1.63 15.40
N GLU A 308 -2.97 -2.92 15.37
CA GLU A 308 -3.80 -4.01 15.88
C GLU A 308 -3.02 -4.93 16.86
N PRO A 309 -2.35 -4.38 17.90
CA PRO A 309 -1.40 -5.12 18.73
C PRO A 309 -2.03 -6.34 19.40
N SER A 310 -3.31 -6.30 19.78
CA SER A 310 -3.99 -7.43 20.42
C SER A 310 -4.14 -8.65 19.51
N ALA A 311 -4.36 -8.45 18.20
CA ALA A 311 -4.43 -9.55 17.25
C ALA A 311 -3.05 -10.19 17.05
N VAL A 312 -2.01 -9.36 16.91
CA VAL A 312 -0.63 -9.83 16.81
C VAL A 312 -0.21 -10.57 18.09
N CYS A 313 -0.56 -10.09 19.29
CA CYS A 313 -0.26 -10.76 20.56
C CYS A 313 -0.86 -12.18 20.63
N ARG A 314 -2.10 -12.39 20.16
CA ARG A 314 -2.69 -13.74 20.06
C ARG A 314 -1.99 -14.62 19.03
N ALA A 315 -1.54 -14.05 17.92
CA ALA A 315 -0.83 -14.79 16.89
C ALA A 315 0.57 -15.23 17.35
N VAL A 316 1.34 -14.33 17.94
CA VAL A 316 2.70 -14.64 18.43
C VAL A 316 2.70 -15.62 19.59
N ASP A 317 1.69 -15.58 20.47
CA ASP A 317 1.53 -16.61 21.52
C ASP A 317 1.33 -18.00 20.90
N ARG A 318 0.46 -18.14 19.89
CA ARG A 318 0.29 -19.39 19.14
C ARG A 318 1.59 -19.81 18.44
N TRP A 319 2.31 -18.89 17.81
CA TRP A 319 3.54 -19.19 17.09
C TRP A 319 4.71 -19.57 18.00
N ALA A 320 4.81 -19.00 19.20
CA ALA A 320 5.83 -19.34 20.19
C ALA A 320 5.73 -20.80 20.65
N HIS A 321 4.51 -21.35 20.66
CA HIS A 321 4.22 -22.74 21.00
C HIS A 321 4.32 -23.70 19.80
N ASP A 322 4.53 -23.20 18.56
CA ASP A 322 4.62 -24.05 17.37
C ASP A 322 5.95 -24.85 17.33
N GLU A 323 5.88 -26.06 16.78
CA GLU A 323 7.03 -26.96 16.64
C GLU A 323 8.04 -26.49 15.59
N ARG A 324 7.61 -25.71 14.60
CA ARG A 324 8.45 -25.22 13.51
C ARG A 324 9.33 -24.05 13.99
N PRO A 325 10.68 -24.13 13.86
CA PRO A 325 11.58 -23.06 14.30
C PRO A 325 11.29 -21.70 13.64
N ALA A 326 10.91 -21.69 12.35
CA ALA A 326 10.56 -20.46 11.64
C ALA A 326 9.38 -19.70 12.27
N ARG A 327 8.40 -20.43 12.83
CA ARG A 327 7.26 -19.81 13.53
C ARG A 327 7.68 -19.17 14.83
N ARG A 328 8.58 -19.80 15.58
CA ARG A 328 9.12 -19.25 16.83
C ARG A 328 10.00 -18.02 16.60
N VAL A 329 10.77 -18.00 15.50
CA VAL A 329 11.51 -16.79 15.09
C VAL A 329 10.54 -15.65 14.77
N ALA A 330 9.48 -15.91 13.98
CA ALA A 330 8.46 -14.92 13.69
C ALA A 330 7.73 -14.44 14.97
N ALA A 331 7.44 -15.36 15.90
CA ALA A 331 6.86 -15.03 17.20
C ALA A 331 7.69 -13.99 17.94
N LEU A 332 9.01 -14.18 18.02
CA LEU A 332 9.89 -13.22 18.67
C LEU A 332 9.90 -11.87 17.95
N THR A 333 10.12 -11.89 16.63
CA THR A 333 10.19 -10.67 15.80
C THR A 333 8.96 -9.79 16.00
N TYR A 334 7.76 -10.35 15.83
CA TYR A 334 6.53 -9.60 15.92
C TYR A 334 6.10 -9.30 17.36
N SER A 335 6.56 -10.09 18.34
CA SER A 335 6.39 -9.73 19.76
C SER A 335 7.16 -8.45 20.09
N LEU A 336 8.41 -8.33 19.63
CA LEU A 336 9.23 -7.13 19.84
C LEU A 336 8.65 -5.91 19.11
N SER A 337 8.09 -6.10 17.91
CA SER A 337 7.38 -5.05 17.17
C SER A 337 6.09 -4.60 17.86
N ALA A 338 5.29 -5.51 18.42
CA ALA A 338 4.00 -5.18 19.04
C ALA A 338 4.17 -4.58 20.46
N ALA A 339 5.22 -4.97 21.19
CA ALA A 339 5.42 -4.60 22.59
C ALA A 339 5.34 -3.09 22.92
N PRO A 340 5.78 -2.14 22.06
CA PRO A 340 5.59 -0.71 22.29
C PRO A 340 4.16 -0.20 22.22
N HIS A 341 3.30 -0.92 21.51
CA HIS A 341 1.94 -0.50 21.21
C HIS A 341 0.92 -1.15 22.16
N VAL A 342 1.31 -2.18 22.90
CA VAL A 342 0.48 -2.88 23.90
C VAL A 342 0.10 -1.99 25.09
N ARG A 343 -1.21 -1.86 25.32
CA ARG A 343 -1.79 -1.10 26.45
C ARG A 343 -2.57 -1.96 27.45
N SER A 344 -3.19 -3.05 26.98
CA SER A 344 -4.00 -3.92 27.83
C SER A 344 -3.12 -4.87 28.66
N GLU A 345 -3.65 -5.34 29.80
CA GLU A 345 -2.98 -6.35 30.62
C GLU A 345 -2.98 -7.73 29.94
N ALA A 346 -4.08 -8.11 29.28
CA ALA A 346 -4.21 -9.37 28.55
C ALA A 346 -3.15 -9.50 27.43
N ASP A 347 -2.88 -8.44 26.68
CA ASP A 347 -1.87 -8.46 25.64
C ASP A 347 -0.45 -8.58 26.23
N ARG A 348 -0.16 -7.91 27.36
CA ARG A 348 1.13 -8.10 28.06
C ARG A 348 1.29 -9.53 28.57
N GLU A 349 0.21 -10.11 29.05
CA GLU A 349 0.19 -11.50 29.51
C GLU A 349 0.48 -12.48 28.36
N LEU A 350 -0.11 -12.28 27.17
CA LEU A 350 0.21 -13.07 25.98
C LEU A 350 1.69 -12.94 25.58
N LEU A 351 2.24 -11.72 25.54
CA LEU A 351 3.67 -11.52 25.25
C LEU A 351 4.57 -12.17 26.31
N ARG A 352 4.17 -12.14 27.58
CA ARG A 352 4.86 -12.82 28.67
C ARG A 352 4.85 -14.33 28.48
N TYR A 353 3.71 -14.93 28.14
CA TYR A 353 3.62 -16.38 27.89
C TYR A 353 4.45 -16.79 26.68
N ALA A 354 4.38 -16.03 25.59
CA ALA A 354 5.22 -16.26 24.41
C ALA A 354 6.72 -16.24 24.76
N ALA A 355 7.18 -15.21 25.49
CA ALA A 355 8.57 -15.10 25.92
C ALA A 355 9.02 -16.25 26.84
N LEU A 356 8.18 -16.65 27.80
CA LEU A 356 8.47 -17.77 28.68
C LEU A 356 8.53 -19.10 27.93
N ALA A 357 7.66 -19.32 26.95
CA ALA A 357 7.67 -20.52 26.10
C ALA A 357 8.97 -20.62 25.29
N LEU A 358 9.45 -19.50 24.74
CA LEU A 358 10.74 -19.44 24.02
C LEU A 358 11.93 -19.71 24.96
N LEU A 359 11.94 -19.13 26.17
CA LEU A 359 13.01 -19.36 27.16
C LEU A 359 13.04 -20.80 27.69
N ALA A 360 11.88 -21.44 27.81
CA ALA A 360 11.79 -22.82 28.30
C ALA A 360 12.43 -23.84 27.34
N ARG A 361 12.64 -23.46 26.06
CA ARG A 361 13.25 -24.33 25.03
C ARG A 361 14.76 -24.03 24.91
N PRO A 362 15.64 -24.98 25.31
CA PRO A 362 17.10 -24.77 25.23
C PRO A 362 17.62 -24.67 23.79
N ALA A 363 16.94 -25.30 22.84
CA ALA A 363 17.31 -25.29 21.42
C ALA A 363 17.17 -23.90 20.77
N ASP A 364 16.38 -23.00 21.37
CA ASP A 364 16.12 -21.66 20.86
C ASP A 364 16.99 -20.60 21.57
N CYS A 365 18.20 -20.96 22.01
CA CYS A 365 19.07 -20.08 22.79
C CYS A 365 19.40 -18.75 22.09
N THR A 366 19.39 -18.72 20.75
CA THR A 366 19.57 -17.50 19.95
C THR A 366 18.41 -16.52 20.08
N LEU A 367 17.23 -16.97 20.54
CA LEU A 367 16.04 -16.15 20.75
C LEU A 367 15.93 -15.63 22.20
N HIS A 368 16.77 -16.13 23.12
CA HIS A 368 16.65 -15.86 24.55
C HIS A 368 16.87 -14.39 24.91
N GLY A 369 17.80 -13.69 24.23
CA GLY A 369 18.00 -12.25 24.44
C GLY A 369 16.74 -11.44 24.16
N GLY A 370 16.09 -11.67 23.02
CA GLY A 370 14.83 -11.01 22.68
C GLY A 370 13.68 -11.39 23.61
N ALA A 371 13.59 -12.66 24.04
CA ALA A 371 12.59 -13.07 25.02
C ALA A 371 12.79 -12.38 26.39
N LEU A 372 14.04 -12.25 26.85
CA LEU A 372 14.37 -11.48 28.06
C LEU A 372 14.03 -9.99 27.91
N ALA A 373 14.20 -9.41 26.71
CA ALA A 373 13.81 -8.04 26.42
C ALA A 373 12.29 -7.82 26.62
N LEU A 374 11.45 -8.78 26.23
CA LEU A 374 10.00 -8.73 26.47
C LEU A 374 9.66 -8.81 27.97
N LEU A 375 10.32 -9.71 28.71
CA LEU A 375 10.06 -9.89 30.14
C LEU A 375 10.52 -8.70 30.99
N VAL A 376 11.62 -8.03 30.64
CA VAL A 376 12.05 -6.82 31.36
C VAL A 376 11.13 -5.63 31.10
N ARG A 377 10.47 -5.60 29.94
CA ARG A 377 9.46 -4.60 29.64
C ARG A 377 8.25 -4.74 30.55
N ASP A 378 7.80 -5.97 30.81
CA ASP A 378 6.66 -6.27 31.68
C ASP A 378 6.97 -5.97 33.17
N PRO A 379 6.24 -5.06 33.83
CA PRO A 379 6.44 -4.75 35.24
C PRO A 379 6.35 -5.97 36.18
N HIS A 380 5.55 -6.99 35.85
CA HIS A 380 5.37 -8.16 36.74
C HIS A 380 6.55 -9.12 36.75
N THR A 381 7.31 -9.17 35.66
CA THR A 381 8.42 -10.12 35.49
C THR A 381 9.79 -9.44 35.49
N ARG A 382 9.83 -8.10 35.39
CA ARG A 382 11.05 -7.30 35.33
C ARG A 382 12.09 -7.67 36.37
N ASP A 383 11.76 -7.61 37.65
CA ASP A 383 12.73 -7.77 38.75
C ASP A 383 13.42 -9.14 38.70
N ARG A 384 12.66 -10.18 38.32
CA ARG A 384 13.17 -11.54 38.21
C ARG A 384 14.15 -11.72 37.06
N HIS A 385 13.93 -11.03 35.93
CA HIS A 385 14.69 -11.25 34.69
C HIS A 385 15.72 -10.14 34.38
N LEU A 386 15.72 -9.05 35.15
CA LEU A 386 16.55 -7.87 34.89
C LEU A 386 18.04 -8.20 34.79
N ALA A 387 18.60 -8.95 35.74
CA ALA A 387 20.03 -9.25 35.74
C ALA A 387 20.47 -10.01 34.47
N ALA A 388 19.72 -11.02 34.07
CA ALA A 388 20.01 -11.78 32.86
C ALA A 388 19.87 -10.93 31.58
N ALA A 389 18.83 -10.11 31.51
CA ALA A 389 18.60 -9.21 30.38
C ALA A 389 19.71 -8.17 30.22
N LEU A 390 20.17 -7.57 31.32
CA LEU A 390 21.26 -6.58 31.29
C LEU A 390 22.57 -7.21 30.82
N HIS A 391 22.82 -8.48 31.15
CA HIS A 391 23.99 -9.21 30.65
C HIS A 391 23.94 -9.40 29.13
N HIS A 392 22.83 -9.93 28.59
CA HIS A 392 22.65 -10.08 27.14
C HIS A 392 22.76 -8.73 26.40
N PHE A 393 22.18 -7.67 26.97
CA PHE A 393 22.26 -6.33 26.39
C PHE A 393 23.70 -5.78 26.38
N ALA A 394 24.44 -5.94 27.49
CA ALA A 394 25.82 -5.48 27.60
C ALA A 394 26.78 -6.25 26.68
N ASP A 395 26.59 -7.56 26.54
CA ASP A 395 27.35 -8.44 25.65
C ASP A 395 27.07 -8.18 24.17
N GLY A 396 25.98 -7.45 23.89
CA GLY A 396 25.66 -6.95 22.57
C GLY A 396 24.83 -7.88 21.71
N ASP A 397 23.98 -8.68 22.35
CA ASP A 397 23.03 -9.59 21.68
C ASP A 397 22.22 -8.85 20.60
N PRO A 398 22.29 -9.29 19.32
CA PRO A 398 21.60 -8.62 18.22
C PRO A 398 20.07 -8.73 18.31
N GLN A 399 19.53 -9.68 19.07
CA GLN A 399 18.09 -9.84 19.29
C GLN A 399 17.56 -9.00 20.46
N PHE A 400 18.44 -8.26 21.16
CA PHE A 400 18.06 -7.42 22.30
C PHE A 400 17.98 -5.94 21.90
N PRO A 401 16.78 -5.39 21.61
CA PRO A 401 16.65 -3.98 21.28
C PRO A 401 16.86 -3.10 22.52
N ALA A 402 17.62 -2.01 22.36
CA ALA A 402 17.93 -1.10 23.46
C ALA A 402 16.67 -0.45 24.06
N SER A 403 15.65 -0.23 23.22
CA SER A 403 14.37 0.36 23.60
C SER A 403 13.58 -0.48 24.62
N ALA A 404 13.85 -1.78 24.74
CA ALA A 404 13.21 -2.64 25.73
C ALA A 404 13.56 -2.27 27.18
N LEU A 405 14.72 -1.66 27.42
CA LEU A 405 15.14 -1.22 28.76
C LEU A 405 14.58 0.15 29.15
N ALA A 406 13.99 0.91 28.22
CA ALA A 406 13.51 2.26 28.51
C ALA A 406 12.47 2.31 29.65
N PRO A 407 11.49 1.38 29.75
CA PRO A 407 10.59 1.34 30.91
C PRO A 407 11.30 1.03 32.23
N ALA A 408 12.36 0.20 32.21
CA ALA A 408 13.11 -0.18 33.40
C ALA A 408 13.91 0.99 34.00
N LEU A 409 14.29 2.00 33.21
CA LEU A 409 14.99 3.21 33.71
C LEU A 409 14.24 3.94 34.84
N THR A 410 12.91 3.84 34.87
CA THR A 410 12.08 4.49 35.90
C THR A 410 12.13 3.78 37.26
N THR A 411 12.45 2.49 37.28
CA THR A 411 12.43 1.64 38.48
C THR A 411 13.83 1.22 38.91
N HIS A 412 14.72 1.02 37.94
CA HIS A 412 16.07 0.50 38.12
C HIS A 412 17.10 1.34 37.33
N PRO A 413 17.19 2.66 37.58
CA PRO A 413 18.03 3.55 36.77
C PRO A 413 19.51 3.18 36.80
N ASP A 414 20.07 2.87 37.98
CA ASP A 414 21.50 2.59 38.14
C ASP A 414 21.98 1.38 37.32
N PRO A 415 21.42 0.16 37.51
CA PRO A 415 21.90 -1.02 36.78
C PRO A 415 21.63 -0.92 35.27
N VAL A 416 20.55 -0.26 34.85
CA VAL A 416 20.25 -0.06 33.43
C VAL A 416 21.26 0.91 32.80
N LEU A 417 21.55 2.05 33.44
CA LEU A 417 22.52 3.02 32.93
C LEU A 417 23.94 2.45 32.88
N ASP A 418 24.30 1.56 33.80
CA ASP A 418 25.58 0.85 33.77
C ASP A 418 25.68 -0.13 32.60
N ALA A 419 24.60 -0.86 32.28
CA ALA A 419 24.55 -1.72 31.10
C ALA A 419 24.62 -0.91 29.79
N PHE A 420 23.96 0.25 29.73
CA PHE A 420 24.13 1.21 28.61
C PHE A 420 25.58 1.67 28.50
N ARG A 421 26.26 1.96 29.61
CA ARG A 421 27.69 2.32 29.58
C ARG A 421 28.53 1.22 28.95
N ALA A 422 28.32 -0.04 29.36
CA ALA A 422 29.02 -1.19 28.78
C ALA A 422 28.74 -1.34 27.28
N ARG A 423 27.47 -1.27 26.86
CA ARG A 423 27.07 -1.35 25.44
C ARG A 423 27.64 -0.23 24.59
N LEU A 424 27.73 0.99 25.14
CA LEU A 424 28.34 2.14 24.46
C LEU A 424 29.87 2.04 24.35
N SER A 425 30.53 1.20 25.16
CA SER A 425 31.96 0.91 25.00
C SER A 425 32.23 -0.16 23.93
N GLY A 426 31.22 -0.96 23.56
CA GLY A 426 31.31 -1.99 22.54
C GLY A 426 31.06 -1.50 21.10
N PRO A 427 31.14 -2.43 20.12
CA PRO A 427 30.71 -2.17 18.74
C PRO A 427 29.18 -1.93 18.67
N ASP A 428 28.73 -1.29 17.59
CA ASP A 428 27.30 -1.10 17.26
C ASP A 428 26.44 -0.33 18.29
N SER A 429 27.02 0.72 18.89
CA SER A 429 26.35 1.58 19.88
C SER A 429 25.24 2.50 19.34
N GLY A 430 25.00 2.50 18.02
CA GLY A 430 24.12 3.49 17.38
C GLY A 430 22.68 3.45 17.87
N GLU A 431 22.12 2.25 18.08
CA GLU A 431 20.76 2.09 18.61
C GLU A 431 20.65 2.48 20.09
N ALA A 432 21.66 2.13 20.89
CA ALA A 432 21.73 2.50 22.30
C ALA A 432 21.80 4.02 22.49
N LEU A 433 22.59 4.72 21.65
CA LEU A 433 22.63 6.19 21.62
C LEU A 433 21.27 6.80 21.31
N ARG A 434 20.58 6.30 20.26
CA ARG A 434 19.24 6.79 19.89
C ARG A 434 18.23 6.57 21.02
N THR A 435 18.26 5.39 21.66
CA THR A 435 17.37 5.08 22.77
C THR A 435 17.59 6.01 23.96
N LEU A 436 18.85 6.31 24.30
CA LEU A 436 19.17 7.24 25.38
C LEU A 436 18.71 8.66 25.07
N THR A 437 18.86 9.13 23.82
CA THR A 437 18.33 10.43 23.41
C THR A 437 16.80 10.48 23.38
N ASP A 438 16.14 9.32 23.30
CA ASP A 438 14.69 9.23 23.32
C ASP A 438 14.07 9.28 24.73
N VAL A 439 14.88 9.07 25.78
CA VAL A 439 14.44 9.09 27.18
C VAL A 439 13.82 10.43 27.54
N THR A 440 12.55 10.39 27.96
CA THR A 440 11.77 11.60 28.25
C THR A 440 11.74 12.00 29.71
N THR A 441 12.29 11.20 30.62
CA THR A 441 12.25 11.43 32.07
C THR A 441 13.23 12.54 32.47
N PRO A 442 12.76 13.74 32.89
CA PRO A 442 13.64 14.88 33.16
C PRO A 442 14.65 14.62 34.29
N ALA A 443 14.27 13.83 35.29
CA ALA A 443 15.15 13.48 36.41
C ALA A 443 16.38 12.63 35.98
N LEU A 444 16.32 11.97 34.83
CA LEU A 444 17.43 11.18 34.29
C LEU A 444 18.30 11.97 33.31
N ALA A 445 17.88 13.16 32.90
CA ALA A 445 18.51 13.93 31.83
C ALA A 445 20.01 14.18 32.06
N GLY A 446 20.40 14.61 33.26
CA GLY A 446 21.82 14.84 33.58
C GLY A 446 22.66 13.55 33.56
N ARG A 447 22.10 12.43 34.02
CA ARG A 447 22.80 11.14 34.02
C ARG A 447 22.96 10.58 32.61
N VAL A 448 21.93 10.73 31.78
CA VAL A 448 21.95 10.37 30.35
C VAL A 448 22.94 11.26 29.60
N ALA A 449 22.94 12.57 29.86
CA ALA A 449 23.88 13.50 29.25
C ALA A 449 25.34 13.10 29.55
N ALA A 450 25.66 12.78 30.80
CA ALA A 450 26.99 12.32 31.19
C ALA A 450 27.42 11.03 30.46
N LEU A 451 26.49 10.09 30.24
CA LEU A 451 26.78 8.88 29.46
C LEU A 451 27.07 9.19 27.99
N LEU A 452 26.26 10.03 27.36
CA LEU A 452 26.43 10.44 25.97
C LEU A 452 27.73 11.22 25.76
N GLN A 453 28.08 12.12 26.69
CA GLN A 453 29.36 12.83 26.68
C GLN A 453 30.54 11.87 26.78
N ASN A 454 30.50 10.91 27.71
CA ASN A 454 31.56 9.91 27.84
C ASN A 454 31.68 9.04 26.58
N ALA A 455 30.57 8.70 25.92
CA ALA A 455 30.61 7.99 24.65
C ALA A 455 31.31 8.80 23.56
N VAL A 456 31.05 10.12 23.46
CA VAL A 456 31.76 11.01 22.54
C VAL A 456 33.23 11.16 22.90
N ARG A 457 33.59 11.23 24.18
CA ARG A 457 35.00 11.27 24.63
C ARG A 457 35.78 10.05 24.15
N LEU A 458 35.15 8.87 24.22
CA LEU A 458 35.75 7.63 23.74
C LEU A 458 35.77 7.55 22.21
N ARG A 459 34.72 8.05 21.54
CA ARG A 459 34.56 8.00 20.08
C ARG A 459 33.98 9.32 19.54
N PRO A 460 34.83 10.31 19.20
CA PRO A 460 34.37 11.64 18.78
C PRO A 460 33.42 11.66 17.59
N ALA A 461 33.51 10.66 16.70
CA ALA A 461 32.63 10.52 15.53
C ALA A 461 31.14 10.32 15.87
N THR A 462 30.78 9.95 17.11
CA THR A 462 29.37 9.79 17.51
C THR A 462 28.64 11.10 17.78
N ALA A 463 29.36 12.24 17.84
CA ALA A 463 28.78 13.56 18.06
C ALA A 463 27.74 13.96 17.01
N GLY A 464 28.05 13.76 15.72
CA GLY A 464 27.16 14.08 14.60
C GLY A 464 25.82 13.32 14.65
N PRO A 465 25.83 11.97 14.77
CA PRO A 465 24.61 11.17 14.92
C PRO A 465 23.73 11.57 16.11
N ILE A 466 24.33 11.93 17.26
CA ILE A 466 23.59 12.41 18.45
C ILE A 466 22.90 13.74 18.13
N ALA A 467 23.64 14.71 17.57
CA ALA A 467 23.08 16.01 17.21
C ALA A 467 21.95 15.88 16.17
N ALA A 468 22.13 15.07 15.13
CA ALA A 468 21.11 14.82 14.12
C ALA A 468 19.84 14.16 14.69
N HIS A 469 19.95 13.34 15.74
CA HIS A 469 18.78 12.79 16.41
C HIS A 469 18.07 13.83 17.29
N ILE A 470 18.82 14.66 18.02
CA ILE A 470 18.27 15.79 18.78
C ILE A 470 17.56 16.77 17.84
N ASP A 471 18.09 17.00 16.64
CA ASP A 471 17.46 17.83 15.62
C ASP A 471 16.05 17.32 15.23
N ARG A 472 15.93 16.03 14.92
CA ARG A 472 14.64 15.40 14.63
C ARG A 472 13.66 15.52 15.80
N ARG A 473 14.15 15.40 17.04
CA ARG A 473 13.32 15.57 18.24
C ARG A 473 12.87 17.02 18.42
N LEU A 474 13.73 18.00 18.16
CA LEU A 474 13.36 19.42 18.17
C LEU A 474 12.25 19.69 17.13
N ALA A 475 12.34 19.09 15.93
CA ALA A 475 11.36 19.26 14.87
C ALA A 475 9.94 18.78 15.23
N GLN A 476 9.78 17.91 16.24
CA GLN A 476 8.47 17.45 16.76
C GLN A 476 7.69 18.56 17.49
N GLY A 477 8.33 19.70 17.78
CA GLY A 477 7.67 20.88 18.31
C GLY A 477 7.69 21.00 19.85
N PRO A 478 6.85 21.88 20.43
CA PRO A 478 6.98 22.34 21.81
C PRO A 478 6.69 21.27 22.87
N THR A 479 5.98 20.19 22.52
CA THR A 479 5.65 19.08 23.42
C THR A 479 6.88 18.35 23.94
N THR A 480 8.00 18.42 23.22
CA THR A 480 9.27 17.78 23.61
C THR A 480 10.11 18.61 24.59
N ARG A 481 9.78 19.90 24.78
CA ARG A 481 10.58 20.85 25.58
C ARG A 481 10.91 20.35 26.99
N PRO A 482 9.97 19.79 27.79
CA PRO A 482 10.26 19.37 29.17
C PRO A 482 11.33 18.28 29.28
N ALA A 483 11.47 17.45 28.25
CA ALA A 483 12.47 16.39 28.18
C ALA A 483 13.78 16.87 27.54
N LEU A 484 13.69 17.62 26.44
CA LEU A 484 14.86 18.03 25.67
C LEU A 484 15.66 19.14 26.32
N LEU A 485 15.02 20.14 26.93
CA LEU A 485 15.73 21.25 27.56
C LEU A 485 16.75 20.76 28.61
N PRO A 486 16.38 19.98 29.63
CA PRO A 486 17.34 19.50 30.63
C PRO A 486 18.39 18.56 30.04
N LEU A 487 18.04 17.76 29.02
CA LEU A 487 18.98 16.87 28.36
C LEU A 487 20.04 17.65 27.58
N VAL A 488 19.64 18.59 26.74
CA VAL A 488 20.57 19.38 25.93
C VAL A 488 21.39 20.33 26.80
N THR A 489 20.79 20.97 27.81
CA THR A 489 21.55 21.77 28.78
C THR A 489 22.61 20.91 29.49
N GLY A 490 22.24 19.70 29.94
CA GLY A 490 23.20 18.77 30.53
C GLY A 490 24.26 18.31 29.53
N LEU A 491 23.92 18.13 28.25
CA LEU A 491 24.87 17.77 27.21
C LEU A 491 25.86 18.92 26.92
N LEU A 492 25.46 20.17 27.06
CA LEU A 492 26.33 21.33 26.86
C LEU A 492 27.31 21.54 28.03
N ASP A 493 26.93 21.11 29.24
CA ASP A 493 27.75 21.21 30.44
C ASP A 493 28.95 20.24 30.39
N ASP A 494 30.19 20.76 30.41
CA ASP A 494 31.44 19.98 30.30
C ASP A 494 31.55 19.04 29.06
N ALA A 495 30.86 19.39 27.96
CA ALA A 495 30.89 18.56 26.75
C ALA A 495 32.20 18.64 25.96
N PRO A 496 32.58 17.52 25.30
CA PRO A 496 33.61 17.52 24.26
C PRO A 496 33.31 18.54 23.17
N GLU A 497 34.36 19.18 22.65
CA GLU A 497 34.27 20.20 21.58
C GLU A 497 33.50 19.70 20.36
N GLN A 498 33.69 18.43 19.97
CA GLN A 498 33.00 17.82 18.82
C GLN A 498 31.48 17.74 19.03
N LEU A 499 31.03 17.47 20.26
CA LEU A 499 29.60 17.43 20.59
C LEU A 499 29.01 18.84 20.58
N ARG A 500 29.70 19.82 21.18
CA ARG A 500 29.27 21.22 21.14
C ARG A 500 29.20 21.76 19.71
N ALA A 501 30.18 21.45 18.87
CA ALA A 501 30.19 21.87 17.47
C ALA A 501 29.03 21.23 16.67
N ALA A 502 28.78 19.93 16.87
CA ALA A 502 27.66 19.25 16.22
C ALA A 502 26.29 19.79 16.67
N LEU A 503 26.13 20.07 17.97
CA LEU A 503 24.92 20.70 18.51
C LEU A 503 24.76 22.14 18.02
N ALA A 504 25.85 22.91 17.90
CA ALA A 504 25.84 24.26 17.35
C ALA A 504 25.27 24.29 15.94
N THR A 505 25.66 23.36 15.06
CA THR A 505 25.09 23.24 13.70
C THR A 505 23.57 23.07 13.74
N VAL A 506 23.06 22.20 14.61
CA VAL A 506 21.63 21.91 14.74
C VAL A 506 20.85 23.08 15.34
N LEU A 507 21.39 23.72 16.37
CA LEU A 507 20.74 24.81 17.09
C LEU A 507 20.70 26.11 16.26
N ALA A 508 21.72 26.35 15.43
CA ALA A 508 21.81 27.49 14.53
C ALA A 508 21.05 27.29 13.20
N ALA A 509 20.75 26.05 12.80
CA ALA A 509 20.00 25.76 11.59
C ALA A 509 18.56 26.32 11.63
N VAL A 510 18.00 26.60 10.45
CA VAL A 510 16.61 27.04 10.32
C VAL A 510 15.66 25.89 10.68
N GLY A 511 15.00 26.05 11.82
CA GLY A 511 13.96 25.14 12.27
C GLY A 511 12.56 25.55 11.80
N THR A 512 11.61 24.62 11.92
CA THR A 512 10.18 24.93 11.81
C THR A 512 9.78 26.00 12.85
N PRO A 513 8.74 26.81 12.58
CA PRO A 513 8.28 27.82 13.56
C PRO A 513 8.02 27.26 14.96
N ALA A 514 7.59 26.00 15.05
CA ALA A 514 7.27 25.31 16.29
C ALA A 514 8.49 25.01 17.18
N CYS A 515 9.67 24.77 16.60
CA CYS A 515 10.89 24.41 17.35
C CYS A 515 11.83 25.59 17.62
N ARG A 516 11.58 26.74 16.97
CA ARG A 516 12.45 27.93 17.00
C ARG A 516 12.69 28.53 18.40
N PRO A 517 11.68 28.69 19.29
CA PRO A 517 11.92 29.28 20.60
C PRO A 517 12.92 28.47 21.43
N LEU A 518 12.78 27.14 21.43
CA LEU A 518 13.66 26.24 22.17
C LEU A 518 15.07 26.20 21.57
N ARG A 519 15.21 26.19 20.24
CA ARG A 519 16.53 26.27 19.59
C ARG A 519 17.25 27.57 19.97
N ARG A 520 16.55 28.70 19.97
CA ARG A 520 17.11 29.99 20.37
C ARG A 520 17.57 29.97 21.83
N GLU A 521 16.72 29.51 22.75
CA GLU A 521 17.06 29.38 24.18
C GLU A 521 18.33 28.52 24.38
N LEU A 522 18.43 27.37 23.71
CA LEU A 522 19.58 26.48 23.79
C LEU A 522 20.84 27.04 23.12
N LEU A 523 20.70 27.76 22.00
CA LEU A 523 21.81 28.43 21.32
C LEU A 523 22.38 29.55 22.18
N GLU A 524 21.51 30.32 22.84
CA GLU A 524 21.91 31.34 23.80
C GLU A 524 22.72 30.76 24.96
N LEU A 525 22.28 29.61 25.50
CA LEU A 525 23.01 28.88 26.54
C LEU A 525 24.38 28.40 26.06
N LEU A 526 24.48 27.86 24.83
CA LEU A 526 25.75 27.47 24.23
C LEU A 526 26.69 28.69 24.09
N LEU A 527 26.21 29.80 23.56
CA LEU A 527 27.03 30.99 23.29
C LEU A 527 27.43 31.78 24.55
N ALA A 528 26.75 31.62 25.69
CA ALA A 528 26.98 32.41 26.90
C ALA A 528 28.42 32.30 27.45
N GLY A 529 29.09 31.16 27.23
CA GLY A 529 30.45 30.90 27.71
C GLY A 529 31.43 30.35 26.68
N GLU A 530 31.03 30.24 25.40
CA GLU A 530 31.81 29.52 24.38
C GLU A 530 33.14 30.22 24.02
N GLN A 531 34.20 29.42 23.89
CA GLN A 531 35.55 29.84 23.51
C GLN A 531 36.15 28.99 22.37
N ALA A 532 35.60 27.80 22.11
CA ALA A 532 36.11 26.90 21.10
C ALA A 532 35.79 27.43 19.69
N LEU A 533 36.85 27.67 18.92
CA LEU A 533 36.73 28.26 17.59
C LEU A 533 35.94 27.36 16.61
N SER A 534 36.01 26.03 16.75
CA SER A 534 35.25 25.12 15.89
C SER A 534 33.74 25.18 16.12
N VAL A 535 33.31 25.45 17.36
CA VAL A 535 31.90 25.57 17.72
C VAL A 535 31.33 26.85 17.14
N LEU A 536 32.05 27.96 17.28
CA LEU A 536 31.67 29.25 16.72
C LEU A 536 31.65 29.22 15.18
N ASP A 537 32.61 28.53 14.56
CA ASP A 537 32.65 28.31 13.12
C ASP A 537 31.43 27.49 12.64
N ALA A 538 31.04 26.46 13.40
CA ALA A 538 29.84 25.66 13.12
C ALA A 538 28.54 26.48 13.20
N VAL A 539 28.42 27.39 14.19
CA VAL A 539 27.28 28.33 14.29
C VAL A 539 27.22 29.23 13.05
N LEU A 540 28.37 29.80 12.65
CA LEU A 540 28.46 30.72 11.51
C LEU A 540 27.98 30.05 10.21
N HIS A 541 28.48 28.85 9.91
CA HIS A 541 28.13 28.14 8.67
C HIS A 541 26.66 27.72 8.66
N ALA A 542 26.16 27.14 9.76
CA ALA A 542 24.77 26.67 9.83
C ALA A 542 23.74 27.81 9.72
N ALA A 543 24.06 28.99 10.27
CA ALA A 543 23.23 30.18 10.16
C ALA A 543 23.13 30.68 8.71
N ALA A 544 24.24 30.65 7.98
CA ALA A 544 24.32 31.19 6.62
C ALA A 544 23.65 30.31 5.56
N GLU A 545 23.71 28.98 5.68
CA GLU A 545 23.19 28.02 4.68
C GLU A 545 21.66 28.09 4.44
N HIS A 546 20.90 28.72 5.34
CA HIS A 546 19.43 28.67 5.32
C HIS A 546 18.78 30.07 5.22
N GLY A 547 19.19 30.85 4.23
CA GLY A 547 18.71 32.21 3.99
C GLY A 547 17.32 32.28 3.39
N ASP A 548 16.27 32.21 4.21
CA ASP A 548 14.92 32.61 3.78
C ASP A 548 14.21 33.51 4.82
N GLY A 549 13.87 34.73 4.40
CA GLY A 549 12.92 35.65 5.04
C GLY A 549 13.29 36.29 6.38
N ARG A 550 14.49 36.10 6.94
CA ARG A 550 14.82 36.53 8.34
C ARG A 550 16.20 37.17 8.49
N GLU A 551 16.40 38.25 7.76
CA GLU A 551 17.66 38.98 7.69
C GLU A 551 18.17 39.50 9.06
N GLU A 552 17.29 40.04 9.90
CA GLU A 552 17.66 40.64 11.20
C GLU A 552 18.19 39.61 12.22
N GLU A 553 17.55 38.42 12.29
CA GLU A 553 18.00 37.33 13.18
C GLU A 553 19.34 36.77 12.73
N LEU A 554 19.52 36.58 11.41
CA LEU A 554 20.78 36.15 10.83
C LEU A 554 21.89 37.16 11.10
N ARG A 555 21.61 38.46 10.86
CA ARG A 555 22.53 39.57 11.13
C ARG A 555 23.00 39.56 12.59
N GLY A 556 22.06 39.46 13.53
CA GLY A 556 22.37 39.42 14.97
C GLY A 556 23.22 38.21 15.35
N LEU A 557 22.94 37.02 14.78
CA LEU A 557 23.69 35.80 15.07
C LEU A 557 25.11 35.84 14.48
N VAL A 558 25.27 36.31 13.23
CA VAL A 558 26.59 36.46 12.58
C VAL A 558 27.43 37.49 13.33
N HIS A 559 26.84 38.64 13.70
CA HIS A 559 27.53 39.69 14.45
C HIS A 559 28.00 39.19 15.81
N ARG A 560 27.11 38.54 16.58
CA ARG A 560 27.46 37.96 17.88
C ARG A 560 28.53 36.88 17.78
N THR A 561 28.44 35.99 16.79
CA THR A 561 29.45 34.94 16.56
C THR A 561 30.81 35.56 16.23
N GLY A 562 30.82 36.62 15.42
CA GLY A 562 32.01 37.41 15.14
C GLY A 562 32.60 38.05 16.40
N LEU A 563 31.79 38.69 17.25
CA LEU A 563 32.24 39.26 18.54
C LEU A 563 32.93 38.23 19.45
N LEU A 564 32.48 36.96 19.41
CA LEU A 564 33.11 35.87 20.16
C LEU A 564 34.41 35.42 19.50
N LEU A 565 34.47 35.32 18.18
CA LEU A 565 35.65 34.88 17.42
C LEU A 565 36.80 35.90 17.48
N VAL A 566 36.52 37.20 17.38
CA VAL A 566 37.57 38.24 17.35
C VAL A 566 38.26 38.49 18.69
N ARG A 567 37.85 37.80 19.77
CA ARG A 567 38.57 37.80 21.06
C ARG A 567 40.00 37.26 20.94
N THR A 568 40.30 36.53 19.86
CA THR A 568 41.63 36.00 19.56
C THR A 568 42.04 36.33 18.11
N PRO A 569 43.34 36.54 17.81
CA PRO A 569 43.80 36.75 16.44
C PRO A 569 43.48 35.59 15.49
N GLU A 570 43.58 34.36 15.98
CA GLU A 570 43.25 33.14 15.24
C GLU A 570 41.76 33.07 14.91
N GLY A 571 40.90 33.46 15.87
CA GLY A 571 39.46 33.53 15.67
C GLY A 571 39.05 34.63 14.70
N ALA A 572 39.67 35.81 14.75
CA ALA A 572 39.45 36.87 13.76
C ALA A 572 39.77 36.40 12.33
N THR A 573 40.92 35.71 12.16
CA THR A 573 41.31 35.14 10.86
C THR A 573 40.33 34.08 10.36
N ARG A 574 39.81 33.24 11.28
CA ARG A 574 38.78 32.24 10.94
C ARG A 574 37.46 32.88 10.53
N PHE A 575 37.00 33.88 11.27
CA PHE A 575 35.76 34.59 10.96
C PHE A 575 35.83 35.25 9.59
N ASP A 576 36.91 35.97 9.30
CA ASP A 576 37.16 36.60 8.01
C ASP A 576 37.15 35.58 6.86
N ARG A 577 37.83 34.43 7.02
CA ARG A 577 37.83 33.35 6.03
C ARG A 577 36.44 32.77 5.83
N GLY A 578 35.75 32.42 6.92
CA GLY A 578 34.41 31.84 6.89
C GLY A 578 33.39 32.73 6.18
N LEU A 579 33.42 34.05 6.43
CA LEU A 579 32.56 34.99 5.72
C LEU A 579 32.81 35.00 4.20
N VAL A 580 34.07 34.98 3.77
CA VAL A 580 34.41 34.94 2.32
C VAL A 580 33.96 33.62 1.70
N ASP A 581 34.19 32.50 2.38
CA ASP A 581 33.83 31.18 1.87
C ASP A 581 32.31 31.02 1.76
N LEU A 582 31.56 31.47 2.77
CA LEU A 582 30.10 31.56 2.72
C LEU A 582 29.62 32.51 1.61
N GLY A 583 30.29 33.65 1.40
CA GLY A 583 29.99 34.57 0.31
C GLY A 583 30.18 33.97 -1.09
N ARG A 584 31.01 32.93 -1.23
CA ARG A 584 31.21 32.19 -2.48
C ARG A 584 30.22 31.03 -2.64
N GLN A 585 29.91 30.33 -1.54
CA GLN A 585 29.17 29.07 -1.56
C GLN A 585 27.65 29.26 -1.41
N VAL A 586 27.22 30.26 -0.64
CA VAL A 586 25.81 30.52 -0.35
C VAL A 586 25.28 31.65 -1.24
N PRO A 587 24.32 31.37 -2.14
CA PRO A 587 23.74 32.39 -3.01
C PRO A 587 23.16 33.56 -2.21
N GLY A 588 23.50 34.80 -2.60
CA GLY A 588 22.96 36.02 -1.99
C GLY A 588 23.60 36.43 -0.65
N PHE A 589 24.39 35.57 0.00
CA PHE A 589 25.01 35.88 1.30
C PHE A 589 25.98 37.06 1.22
N ALA A 590 26.83 37.12 0.18
CA ALA A 590 27.75 38.25 -0.01
C ALA A 590 27.02 39.60 -0.15
N ALA A 591 25.89 39.61 -0.87
CA ALA A 591 25.07 40.81 -1.03
C ALA A 591 24.40 41.26 0.27
N LEU A 592 23.95 40.31 1.11
CA LEU A 592 23.44 40.59 2.46
C LEU A 592 24.52 41.20 3.36
N MET A 593 25.70 40.59 3.42
CA MET A 593 26.83 41.10 4.20
C MET A 593 27.24 42.50 3.75
N ALA A 594 27.35 42.75 2.43
CA ALA A 594 27.68 44.07 1.90
C ALA A 594 26.65 45.14 2.31
N ARG A 595 25.35 44.79 2.32
CA ARG A 595 24.28 45.66 2.81
C ARG A 595 24.41 45.98 4.29
N TRP A 596 24.69 44.99 5.15
CA TRP A 596 24.86 45.22 6.59
C TRP A 596 26.09 46.08 6.90
N LEU A 597 27.21 45.80 6.21
CA LEU A 597 28.46 46.56 6.32
C LEU A 597 28.31 48.03 5.88
N ALA A 598 27.41 48.30 4.92
CA ALA A 598 27.07 49.65 4.47
C ALA A 598 26.08 50.36 5.39
N ALA A 599 25.08 49.63 5.93
CA ALA A 599 24.03 50.21 6.75
C ALA A 599 24.52 50.66 8.14
N THR A 600 25.44 49.92 8.76
CA THR A 600 25.99 50.22 10.09
C THR A 600 27.49 49.95 10.16
N PRO A 601 28.33 50.80 9.54
CA PRO A 601 29.77 50.54 9.42
C PRO A 601 30.48 50.38 10.77
N ASP A 602 30.07 51.17 11.77
CA ASP A 602 30.71 51.19 13.09
C ASP A 602 30.55 49.84 13.83
N ASP A 603 29.36 49.23 13.76
CA ASP A 603 29.05 47.95 14.40
C ASP A 603 29.91 46.78 13.88
N TRP A 604 30.30 46.81 12.61
CA TRP A 604 31.03 45.73 11.95
C TRP A 604 32.54 45.97 11.85
N SER A 605 32.99 47.22 11.97
CA SER A 605 34.41 47.60 11.89
C SER A 605 35.29 46.91 12.94
N ALA A 606 34.72 46.60 14.09
CA ALA A 606 35.38 45.88 15.17
C ALA A 606 35.50 44.36 14.93
N VAL A 607 34.79 43.83 13.92
CA VAL A 607 34.57 42.39 13.77
C VAL A 607 35.03 41.85 12.41
N VAL A 608 34.97 42.66 11.35
CA VAL A 608 35.31 42.25 9.97
C VAL A 608 36.54 43.01 9.47
N GLY A 609 37.53 42.27 8.98
CA GLY A 609 38.77 42.84 8.46
C GLY A 609 38.56 43.70 7.19
N PRO A 610 39.36 44.76 6.95
CA PRO A 610 39.24 45.61 5.77
C PRO A 610 39.41 44.88 4.43
N SER A 611 40.20 43.81 4.41
CA SER A 611 40.43 42.96 3.23
C SER A 611 39.22 42.06 2.94
N THR A 612 38.62 41.47 3.97
CA THR A 612 37.39 40.68 3.89
C THR A 612 36.23 41.51 3.38
N ARG A 613 36.07 42.74 3.90
CA ARG A 613 35.06 43.69 3.46
C ARG A 613 35.13 43.93 1.94
N ARG A 614 36.33 44.25 1.43
CA ARG A 614 36.55 44.44 -0.02
C ARG A 614 36.22 43.19 -0.84
N MET A 615 36.58 42.01 -0.32
CA MET A 615 36.29 40.74 -0.99
C MET A 615 34.78 40.47 -1.07
N LEU A 616 34.04 40.73 0.01
CA LEU A 616 32.57 40.57 0.05
C LEU A 616 31.86 41.56 -0.87
N GLU A 617 32.30 42.83 -0.91
CA GLU A 617 31.77 43.85 -1.82
C GLU A 617 32.00 43.45 -3.30
N ASN A 618 33.18 42.91 -3.62
CA ASN A 618 33.49 42.37 -4.95
C ASN A 618 32.61 41.17 -5.33
N LEU A 619 32.41 40.22 -4.40
CA LEU A 619 31.55 39.05 -4.61
C LEU A 619 30.06 39.42 -4.74
N ALA A 620 29.63 40.48 -4.06
CA ALA A 620 28.27 41.03 -4.16
C ALA A 620 28.02 41.81 -5.47
N GLY A 621 29.06 42.06 -6.27
CA GLY A 621 28.96 42.88 -7.49
C GLY A 621 28.78 44.38 -7.23
N VAL A 622 29.04 44.85 -6.00
CA VAL A 622 28.95 46.27 -5.64
C VAL A 622 30.22 46.98 -6.13
N ARG A 623 30.13 47.74 -7.23
CA ARG A 623 31.23 48.59 -7.69
C ARG A 623 31.44 49.74 -6.69
N VAL A 624 32.61 49.79 -6.06
CA VAL A 624 33.09 50.96 -5.30
C VAL A 624 33.27 52.14 -6.27
N PRO A 625 32.71 53.34 -6.01
CA PRO A 625 33.05 54.54 -6.79
C PRO A 625 34.51 54.90 -6.53
N ALA A 626 35.24 55.15 -7.62
CA ALA A 626 36.66 55.51 -7.61
C ALA A 626 36.98 56.79 -6.82
#